data_AF-A0A9Q9W8K6-F1
#
_entry.id   AF-A0A9Q9W8K6-F1
#
_cell.length_a   1.000
_cell.length_b   1.000
_cell.length_c   1.000
_cell.angle_alpha   90.00
_cell.angle_beta   90.00
_cell.angle_gamma   90.00
#
_symmetry.space_group_name_H-M   'P 1'
#
loop_
_entity.id
_entity.type
_entity.pdbx_description
1 polymer ?
#
loop_
_entity_poly.entity_id
_entity_poly.type
_entity_poly.pdbx_seq_one_letter_code
_entity_poly.pdbx_strand_id
1 'polypeptide(L)'
;MDGCAINPVYTFFSSEMKNWTESRRYCRERGADLIIINNRGEEDFVRSVSVWTAVWIGLTDSDEEGRWKWVDGSTLTSGFWTSGEPNSYMGLEEDCVVASYGWNDCPCNGAFRWICEKTIF
;
A
#
# COMPACT_ATOMS: atom_id res chain seq x y z
N MET A 1 31.68 -4.83 -14.94
CA MET A 1 31.22 -5.98 -14.14
C MET A 1 30.97 -5.36 -12.78
N ASP A 2 29.75 -5.04 -12.38
CA ASP A 2 28.61 -5.94 -12.25
C ASP A 2 27.28 -5.29 -12.62
N GLY A 3 26.53 -5.96 -13.49
CA GLY A 3 25.17 -5.61 -13.86
C GLY A 3 24.19 -6.57 -13.18
N CYS A 4 23.07 -6.01 -12.72
CA CYS A 4 21.85 -6.71 -12.31
C CYS A 4 21.91 -7.50 -10.98
N ALA A 5 22.18 -6.82 -9.85
CA ALA A 5 21.67 -7.31 -8.57
C ALA A 5 20.20 -6.89 -8.46
N ILE A 6 19.28 -7.80 -8.81
CA ILE A 6 17.87 -7.64 -8.45
C ILE A 6 17.75 -8.11 -7.00
N ASN A 7 17.51 -7.18 -6.07
CA ASN A 7 17.25 -7.54 -4.68
C ASN A 7 15.93 -8.32 -4.63
N PRO A 8 15.93 -9.56 -4.12
CA PRO A 8 14.72 -10.35 -4.08
C PRO A 8 13.73 -9.70 -3.10
N VAL A 9 12.48 -9.60 -3.57
CA VAL A 9 11.36 -9.05 -2.81
C VAL A 9 10.44 -10.20 -2.40
N TYR A 10 10.10 -10.25 -1.12
CA TYR A 10 9.11 -11.19 -0.59
C TYR A 10 7.84 -10.45 -0.19
N THR A 11 6.73 -10.83 -0.80
CA THR A 11 5.40 -10.33 -0.45
C THR A 11 4.62 -11.40 0.32
N PHE A 12 3.92 -11.00 1.37
CA PHE A 12 3.01 -11.89 2.08
C PHE A 12 1.69 -11.22 2.41
N PHE A 13 0.62 -11.98 2.26
CA PHE A 13 -0.76 -11.53 2.33
C PHE A 13 -1.38 -11.92 3.68
N SER A 14 -2.06 -10.98 4.33
CA SER A 14 -2.68 -11.26 5.63
C SER A 14 -3.92 -12.15 5.51
N SER A 15 -4.13 -13.02 6.49
CA SER A 15 -5.40 -13.73 6.68
C SER A 15 -6.38 -12.96 7.56
N GLU A 16 -5.87 -12.03 8.37
CA GLU A 16 -6.63 -11.18 9.29
C GLU A 16 -6.92 -9.81 8.66
N MET A 17 -7.83 -9.06 9.30
CA MET A 17 -8.13 -7.67 8.97
C MET A 17 -7.76 -6.77 10.14
N LYS A 18 -7.10 -5.64 9.86
CA LYS A 18 -6.66 -4.65 10.85
C LYS A 18 -6.74 -3.24 10.26
N ASN A 19 -6.60 -2.22 11.11
CA ASN A 19 -6.40 -0.86 10.64
C ASN A 19 -5.01 -0.66 10.01
N TRP A 20 -4.80 0.44 9.30
CA TRP A 20 -3.57 0.67 8.55
C TRP A 20 -2.33 0.67 9.46
N THR A 21 -2.42 1.35 10.61
CA THR A 21 -1.33 1.46 11.58
C THR A 21 -0.93 0.10 12.16
N GLU A 22 -1.91 -0.71 12.55
CA GLU A 22 -1.68 -2.06 13.07
C GLU A 22 -1.14 -3.02 12.00
N SER A 23 -1.62 -2.87 10.76
CA SER A 23 -1.12 -3.63 9.60
C SER A 23 0.35 -3.33 9.33
N ARG A 24 0.73 -2.04 9.33
CA ARG A 24 2.12 -1.61 9.20
C ARG A 24 3.00 -2.12 10.33
N ARG A 25 2.52 -2.02 11.57
CA ARG A 25 3.22 -2.58 12.74
C ARG A 25 3.47 -4.08 12.57
N TYR A 26 2.48 -4.83 12.10
CA TYR A 26 2.62 -6.27 11.87
C TYR A 26 3.72 -6.59 10.85
N CYS A 27 3.83 -5.83 9.75
CA CYS A 27 4.90 -5.97 8.78
C CYS A 27 6.27 -5.64 9.38
N ARG A 28 6.36 -4.52 10.11
CA ARG A 28 7.61 -4.06 10.74
C ARG A 28 8.17 -5.03 11.77
N GLU A 29 7.31 -5.65 12.57
CA GLU A 29 7.71 -6.70 13.52
C GLU A 29 8.32 -7.94 12.84
N ARG A 30 8.18 -8.09 11.52
CA ARG A 30 8.74 -9.19 10.70
C ARG A 30 9.91 -8.74 9.81
N GLY A 31 10.39 -7.52 10.01
CA GLY A 31 11.44 -6.92 9.19
C GLY A 31 10.98 -6.68 7.75
N ALA A 32 9.72 -6.28 7.59
CA ALA A 32 9.08 -5.87 6.35
C ALA A 32 8.41 -4.49 6.57
N ASP A 33 7.78 -3.91 5.56
CA ASP A 33 6.82 -2.80 5.73
C ASP A 33 5.57 -3.09 4.88
N LEU A 34 4.56 -2.23 4.89
CA LEU A 34 3.45 -2.34 3.92
C LEU A 34 3.98 -2.21 2.49
N ILE A 35 3.37 -2.91 1.54
CA ILE A 35 3.84 -2.94 0.15
C ILE A 35 3.92 -1.54 -0.47
N ILE A 36 5.03 -1.28 -1.15
CA ILE A 36 5.24 -0.11 -2.00
C ILE A 36 5.03 -0.57 -3.43
N ILE A 37 4.24 0.18 -4.22
CA ILE A 37 3.98 -0.18 -5.62
C ILE A 37 4.79 0.75 -6.52
N ASN A 38 5.95 0.28 -6.95
CA ASN A 38 6.95 1.01 -7.72
C ASN A 38 6.67 0.99 -9.23
N ASN A 39 5.96 -0.03 -9.70
CA ASN A 39 5.77 -0.24 -11.13
C ASN A 39 4.48 -1.01 -11.45
N ARG A 40 4.15 -1.09 -12.73
CA ARG A 40 2.94 -1.76 -13.22
C ARG A 40 2.91 -3.25 -12.90
N GLY A 41 4.06 -3.94 -12.86
CA GLY A 41 4.12 -5.36 -12.53
C GLY A 41 3.72 -5.63 -11.08
N GLU A 42 4.14 -4.78 -10.14
CA GLU A 42 3.71 -4.85 -8.74
C GLU A 42 2.21 -4.54 -8.59
N GLU A 43 1.70 -3.54 -9.31
CA GLU A 43 0.27 -3.25 -9.35
C GLU A 43 -0.54 -4.46 -9.86
N ASP A 44 -0.12 -5.05 -10.99
CA ASP A 44 -0.81 -6.20 -11.57
C ASP A 44 -0.77 -7.41 -10.60
N PHE A 45 0.33 -7.60 -9.87
CA PHE A 45 0.43 -8.60 -8.80
C PHE A 45 -0.57 -8.32 -7.66
N VAL A 46 -0.58 -7.09 -7.12
CA VAL A 46 -1.49 -6.68 -6.04
C VAL A 46 -2.93 -6.91 -6.46
N ARG A 47 -3.32 -6.44 -7.66
CA ARG A 47 -4.65 -6.66 -8.23
C ARG A 47 -5.01 -8.13 -8.35
N SER A 48 -4.06 -9.00 -8.74
CA SER A 48 -4.32 -10.44 -8.88
C SER A 48 -4.64 -11.13 -7.55
N VAL A 49 -4.13 -10.61 -6.43
CA VAL A 49 -4.39 -11.16 -5.09
C VAL A 49 -5.51 -10.42 -4.34
N SER A 50 -5.91 -9.24 -4.80
CA SER A 50 -6.98 -8.39 -4.23
C SER A 50 -8.26 -8.36 -5.07
N VAL A 51 -8.46 -9.27 -6.03
CA VAL A 51 -9.66 -9.29 -6.91
C VAL A 51 -10.97 -9.33 -6.11
N TRP A 52 -11.01 -10.05 -4.99
CA TRP A 52 -12.22 -10.27 -4.18
C TRP A 52 -12.19 -9.59 -2.81
N THR A 53 -11.21 -8.71 -2.58
CA THR A 53 -11.00 -8.08 -1.28
C THR A 53 -10.20 -6.79 -1.42
N ALA A 54 -10.38 -5.82 -0.52
CA ALA A 54 -9.54 -4.64 -0.48
C ALA A 54 -8.38 -4.87 0.51
N VAL A 55 -7.18 -4.43 0.13
CA VAL A 55 -5.99 -4.57 0.95
C VAL A 55 -5.29 -3.25 1.18
N TRP A 56 -4.83 -3.01 2.40
CA TRP A 56 -3.94 -1.91 2.72
C TRP A 56 -2.63 -2.02 1.95
N ILE A 57 -2.22 -0.89 1.35
CA ILE A 57 -0.89 -0.68 0.78
C ILE A 57 -0.16 0.39 1.59
N GLY A 58 1.15 0.54 1.35
CA GLY A 58 2.02 1.43 2.09
C GLY A 58 1.91 2.91 1.72
N LEU A 59 0.78 3.37 1.18
CA LEU A 59 0.59 4.75 0.73
C LEU A 59 -0.32 5.50 1.71
N THR A 60 0.11 6.71 2.12
CA THR A 60 -0.58 7.57 3.08
C THR A 60 -0.27 9.04 2.80
N ASP A 61 -1.18 9.95 3.11
CA ASP A 61 -0.94 11.40 3.09
C ASP A 61 -1.18 12.07 4.46
N SER A 62 -1.31 11.27 5.51
CA SER A 62 -1.49 11.69 6.92
C SER A 62 -0.52 12.74 7.46
N ASP A 63 0.64 12.94 6.80
CA ASP A 63 1.59 14.00 7.15
C ASP A 63 1.12 15.38 6.64
N GLU A 64 0.54 15.42 5.44
CA GLU A 64 0.10 16.62 4.73
C GLU A 64 -0.90 16.22 3.64
N GLU A 65 -2.17 16.57 3.84
CA GLU A 65 -3.29 16.30 2.92
C GLU A 65 -2.93 16.62 1.45
N GLY A 66 -3.18 15.65 0.57
CA GLY A 66 -2.88 15.76 -0.85
C GLY A 66 -1.41 15.52 -1.22
N ARG A 67 -0.54 15.25 -0.24
CA ARG A 67 0.87 14.84 -0.47
C ARG A 67 1.11 13.40 -0.05
N TRP A 68 0.74 12.48 -0.94
CA TRP A 68 0.93 11.05 -0.79
C TRP A 68 2.41 10.64 -0.70
N LYS A 69 2.74 9.89 0.36
CA LYS A 69 4.04 9.27 0.60
C LYS A 69 3.92 7.78 0.86
N TRP A 70 4.91 7.05 0.37
CA TRP A 70 5.11 5.65 0.70
C TRP A 70 5.69 5.48 2.11
N VAL A 71 5.58 4.29 2.67
CA VAL A 71 6.10 3.95 3.99
C VAL A 71 7.63 4.07 4.14
N ASP A 72 8.37 4.18 3.03
CA ASP A 72 9.80 4.48 3.00
C ASP A 72 10.11 5.99 2.98
N GLY A 73 9.08 6.83 2.89
CA GLY A 73 9.16 8.29 2.84
C GLY A 73 9.25 8.88 1.43
N SER A 74 9.30 8.06 0.38
CA SER A 74 9.30 8.54 -1.00
C SER A 74 7.93 9.10 -1.40
N THR A 75 7.92 10.17 -2.20
CA THR A 75 6.69 10.81 -2.68
C THR A 75 6.10 10.04 -3.87
N LEU A 76 4.77 9.91 -3.90
CA LEU A 76 4.07 9.34 -5.04
C LEU A 76 4.23 10.24 -6.28
N THR A 77 4.67 9.66 -7.39
CA THR A 77 4.79 10.37 -8.68
C THR A 77 3.60 10.10 -9.60
N SER A 78 3.09 8.87 -9.60
CA SER A 78 1.90 8.44 -10.33
C SER A 78 1.26 7.26 -9.61
N GLY A 79 -0.07 7.27 -9.50
CA GLY A 79 -0.82 6.19 -8.85
C GLY A 79 -1.73 5.43 -9.81
N PHE A 80 -2.28 4.30 -9.33
CA PHE A 80 -3.28 3.49 -10.03
C PHE A 80 -4.69 3.71 -9.45
N TRP A 81 -5.02 4.98 -9.20
CA TRP A 81 -6.30 5.42 -8.63
C TRP A 81 -7.50 4.94 -9.44
N THR A 82 -8.56 4.55 -8.74
CA THR A 82 -9.89 4.36 -9.33
C THR A 82 -10.35 5.70 -9.93
N SER A 83 -11.13 5.65 -11.02
CA SER A 83 -11.63 6.88 -11.64
C SER A 83 -12.46 7.68 -10.65
N GLY A 84 -12.01 8.89 -10.36
CA GLY A 84 -12.63 9.78 -9.38
C GLY A 84 -11.85 9.91 -8.08
N GLU A 85 -10.87 9.04 -7.81
CA GLU A 85 -10.03 9.07 -6.60
C GLU A 85 -8.68 9.78 -6.78
N PRO A 86 -8.04 10.24 -5.69
CA PRO A 86 -8.59 10.33 -4.32
C PRO A 86 -9.64 11.46 -4.22
N ASN A 87 -10.73 11.22 -3.49
CA ASN A 87 -11.87 12.15 -3.45
C ASN A 87 -12.22 12.70 -2.06
N SER A 88 -11.51 12.31 -1.01
CA SER A 88 -11.79 12.73 0.38
C SER A 88 -13.30 12.61 0.69
N TYR A 89 -13.85 11.41 0.52
CA TYR A 89 -15.29 11.19 0.42
C TYR A 89 -16.01 11.79 1.63
N MET A 90 -16.99 12.67 1.38
CA MET A 90 -17.79 13.34 2.42
C MET A 90 -16.99 14.22 3.41
N GLY A 91 -15.75 14.61 3.11
CA GLY A 91 -14.92 15.42 4.01
C GLY A 91 -14.40 14.65 5.23
N LEU A 92 -14.26 13.32 5.08
CA LEU A 92 -13.57 12.47 6.04
C LEU A 92 -12.05 12.54 5.81
N GLU A 93 -11.26 12.43 6.88
CA GLU A 93 -9.80 12.21 6.80
C GLU A 93 -9.55 10.77 6.30
N GLU A 94 -9.40 10.62 4.98
CA GLU A 94 -9.19 9.35 4.28
C GLU A 94 -7.70 9.13 3.97
N ASP A 95 -6.84 9.26 4.96
CA ASP A 95 -5.42 9.42 4.69
C ASP A 95 -4.68 8.13 4.27
N CYS A 96 -5.37 6.99 4.11
CA CYS A 96 -4.77 5.68 3.88
C CYS A 96 -5.35 4.98 2.65
N VAL A 97 -4.52 4.25 1.91
CA VAL A 97 -4.93 3.67 0.62
C VAL A 97 -5.17 2.17 0.69
N VAL A 98 -6.33 1.74 0.19
CA VAL A 98 -6.60 0.34 -0.16
C VAL A 98 -6.48 0.10 -1.66
N ALA A 99 -5.95 -1.07 -2.03
CA ALA A 99 -5.96 -1.57 -3.40
C ALA A 99 -6.99 -2.70 -3.58
N SER A 100 -7.74 -2.64 -4.67
CA SER A 100 -8.59 -3.73 -5.18
C SER A 100 -8.54 -3.75 -6.71
N TYR A 101 -9.61 -3.34 -7.42
CA TYR A 101 -9.56 -3.13 -8.89
C TYR A 101 -8.74 -1.89 -9.31
N GLY A 102 -8.53 -0.98 -8.38
CA GLY A 102 -7.67 0.21 -8.42
C GLY A 102 -7.45 0.69 -6.99
N TRP A 103 -6.84 1.86 -6.82
CA TRP A 103 -6.59 2.43 -5.50
C TRP A 103 -7.71 3.37 -5.08
N ASN A 104 -8.09 3.30 -3.81
CA ASN A 104 -9.00 4.25 -3.17
C ASN A 104 -8.40 4.69 -1.83
N ASP A 105 -8.51 5.98 -1.54
CA ASP A 105 -8.34 6.51 -0.20
C ASP A 105 -9.49 6.01 0.70
N CYS A 106 -9.17 5.78 1.97
CA CYS A 106 -10.07 5.25 2.98
C CYS A 106 -9.64 5.74 4.36
N PRO A 107 -10.57 5.85 5.34
CA PRO A 107 -10.21 6.19 6.70
C PRO A 107 -9.23 5.16 7.27
N CYS A 108 -8.11 5.64 7.80
CA CYS A 108 -7.03 4.78 8.29
C CYS A 108 -7.45 3.79 9.39
N ASN A 109 -8.59 4.05 10.07
CA ASN A 109 -9.17 3.19 11.09
C ASN A 109 -9.99 2.01 10.52
N GLY A 110 -10.22 1.97 9.21
CA GLY A 110 -10.94 0.89 8.52
C GLY A 110 -10.23 -0.46 8.69
N ALA A 111 -10.99 -1.54 8.83
CA ALA A 111 -10.41 -2.88 8.94
C ALA A 111 -10.33 -3.54 7.56
N PHE A 112 -9.10 -3.75 7.06
CA PHE A 112 -8.84 -4.43 5.79
C PHE A 112 -7.73 -5.46 5.94
N ARG A 113 -7.63 -6.38 4.97
CA ARG A 113 -6.42 -7.21 4.82
C ARG A 113 -5.25 -6.31 4.39
N TRP A 114 -4.04 -6.82 4.41
CA TRP A 114 -2.86 -6.04 4.01
C TRP A 114 -1.81 -6.92 3.35
N ILE A 115 -0.91 -6.27 2.61
CA ILE A 115 0.26 -6.91 2.00
C ILE A 115 1.51 -6.30 2.62
N CYS A 116 2.37 -7.16 3.13
CA CYS A 116 3.71 -6.75 3.54
C CYS A 116 4.71 -7.01 2.41
N GLU A 117 5.72 -6.16 2.32
CA GLU A 117 6.86 -6.28 1.42
C GLU A 117 8.17 -6.30 2.21
N LYS A 118 9.04 -7.25 1.88
CA LYS A 118 10.38 -7.37 2.46
C LYS A 118 11.43 -7.41 1.36
N THR A 119 12.24 -6.36 1.30
CA THR A 119 13.46 -6.31 0.49
C THR A 119 14.57 -7.03 1.23
N ILE A 120 15.22 -8.00 0.57
CA ILE A 120 16.43 -8.64 1.09
C ILE A 120 17.65 -7.96 0.48
N PHE A 121 18.56 -7.51 1.35
CA PHE A 121 19.86 -6.95 1.02
C PHE A 121 20.96 -8.00 1.18
#